data_AF-A0A965V1C7-F1
#
_entry.id   AF-A0A965V1C7-F1
#
_cell.length_a   1.000
_cell.length_b   1.000
_cell.length_c   1.000
_cell.angle_alpha   90.00
_cell.angle_beta   90.00
_cell.angle_gamma   90.00
#
_symmetry.space_group_name_H-M   'P 1'
#
loop_
_entity.id
_entity.type
_entity.pdbx_description
1 polymer ?
#
loop_
_entity_poly.entity_id
_entity_poly.type
_entity_poly.pdbx_seq_one_letter_code
_entity_poly.pdbx_strand_id
1 'polypeptide(L)' 'SIRAALHPTKTDALYFVGKGDGTHYFSANLNEHNNAVRKYQIK' A
#
# COMPACT_ATOMS: atom_id res chain seq x y z
N SER A 1 0.82 0.54 -16.32
CA SER A 1 0.21 0.09 -17.59
C SER A 1 -1.04 0.89 -17.91
N ILE A 2 -1.31 1.14 -19.19
CA ILE A 2 -2.50 1.91 -19.65
C ILE A 2 -3.83 1.27 -19.22
N ARG A 3 -3.92 -0.07 -19.21
CA ARG A 3 -5.12 -0.82 -18.76
C ARG A 3 -5.50 -0.50 -17.32
N ALA A 4 -4.54 -0.40 -16.40
CA ALA A 4 -4.82 -0.10 -14.99
C ALA A 4 -5.21 1.37 -14.78
N ALA A 5 -4.73 2.26 -15.64
CA ALA A 5 -5.15 3.66 -15.64
C ALA A 5 -6.61 3.82 -16.10
N LEU A 6 -7.02 3.05 -17.13
CA LEU A 6 -8.40 3.05 -17.64
C LEU A 6 -9.36 2.23 -16.78
N HIS A 7 -8.86 1.20 -16.08
CA HIS A 7 -9.65 0.29 -15.26
C HIS A 7 -8.94 0.07 -13.91
N PRO A 8 -8.95 1.07 -13.02
CA PRO A 8 -8.37 0.91 -11.71
C PRO A 8 -9.21 -0.05 -10.86
N THR A 9 -8.55 -0.78 -9.97
CA THR A 9 -9.24 -1.53 -8.92
C THR A 9 -9.94 -0.54 -7.99
N LYS A 10 -11.23 -0.75 -7.71
CA LYS A 10 -11.95 0.03 -6.70
C LYS A 10 -11.39 -0.30 -5.31
N THR A 11 -10.85 0.68 -4.61
CA THR A 11 -10.27 0.54 -3.29
C THR A 11 -10.29 1.88 -2.56
N ASP A 12 -10.36 1.82 -1.23
CA ASP A 12 -10.23 2.99 -0.35
C ASP A 12 -8.77 3.25 0.04
N ALA A 13 -7.82 2.48 -0.51
CA ALA A 13 -6.41 2.62 -0.20
C ALA A 13 -5.88 3.99 -0.64
N LEU A 14 -5.38 4.75 0.32
CA LEU A 14 -4.74 6.05 0.11
C LEU A 14 -3.21 5.97 0.24
N TYR A 15 -2.72 4.92 0.92
CA TYR A 15 -1.29 4.73 1.20
C TYR A 15 -0.86 3.31 0.83
N PHE A 16 0.43 3.15 0.55
CA PHE A 16 1.05 1.84 0.39
C PHE A 16 2.44 1.82 0.99
N VAL A 17 2.90 0.65 1.41
CA VAL A 17 4.27 0.40 1.86
C VAL A 17 4.79 -0.92 1.29
N GLY A 18 6.03 -0.93 0.82
CA GLY A 18 6.69 -2.16 0.36
C GLY A 18 7.05 -3.07 1.53
N LYS A 19 6.77 -4.37 1.40
CA LYS A 19 7.04 -5.36 2.47
C LYS A 19 8.46 -5.91 2.47
N GLY A 20 9.26 -5.59 1.46
CA GLY A 20 10.63 -6.10 1.28
C GLY A 20 10.73 -7.46 0.57
N ASP A 21 9.60 -8.14 0.34
CA ASP A 21 9.49 -9.42 -0.40
C ASP A 21 9.04 -9.25 -1.86
N GLY A 22 9.03 -8.01 -2.36
CA GLY A 22 8.50 -7.66 -3.68
C GLY A 22 6.99 -7.40 -3.70
N THR A 23 6.29 -7.56 -2.57
CA THR A 23 4.87 -7.22 -2.44
C THR A 23 4.65 -5.89 -1.70
N HIS A 24 3.42 -5.38 -1.79
CA HIS A 24 3.00 -4.14 -1.13
C HIS A 24 1.87 -4.41 -0.15
N TYR A 25 1.79 -3.60 0.91
CA TYR A 25 0.64 -3.48 1.79
C TYR A 25 -0.04 -2.14 1.54
N PHE A 26 -1.36 -2.15 1.35
CA PHE A 26 -2.16 -0.97 1.06
C PHE A 26 -3.01 -0.61 2.30
N SER A 27 -3.19 0.68 2.57
CA SER A 27 -3.87 1.17 3.77
C SER A 27 -4.85 2.30 3.44
N ALA A 28 -6.00 2.29 4.11
CA ALA A 28 -7.05 3.29 3.87
C ALA A 28 -6.84 4.59 4.65
N ASN A 29 -6.07 4.55 5.74
CA ASN A 29 -5.79 5.71 6.58
C ASN A 29 -4.33 5.76 7.07
N LEU A 30 -3.93 6.94 7.56
CA LEU A 30 -2.56 7.23 7.98
C LEU A 30 -2.11 6.38 9.18
N ASN A 31 -3.02 6.08 10.12
CA ASN A 31 -2.69 5.28 11.30
C ASN A 31 -2.32 3.85 10.91
N GLU A 32 -3.12 3.24 10.03
CA GLU A 32 -2.84 1.93 9.47
C GLU A 32 -1.52 1.92 8.69
N HIS A 33 -1.30 2.94 7.85
CA HIS A 33 -0.07 3.07 7.08
C HIS A 33 1.17 3.12 7.99
N ASN A 34 1.15 3.95 9.05
CA ASN A 34 2.26 4.07 9.98
C ASN A 34 2.56 2.76 10.73
N ASN A 35 1.52 1.98 11.06
CA ASN A 35 1.69 0.66 11.66
C ASN A 35 2.31 -0.31 10.65
N ALA A 36 1.89 -0.27 9.39
CA ALA A 36 2.47 -1.09 8.33
C ALA A 36 3.94 -0.70 8.06
N VAL A 37 4.28 0.59 8.06
CA VAL A 37 5.67 1.08 7.94
C VAL A 37 6.54 0.52 9.07
N ARG A 38 6.08 0.63 10.32
CA ARG A 38 6.81 0.03 11.46
C ARG A 38 6.99 -1.47 11.30
N LYS A 39 5.95 -2.18 10.84
CA LYS A 39 5.99 -3.64 10.67
C LYS A 39 6.96 -4.10 9.58
N TYR A 40 7.03 -3.37 8.46
CA TYR A 40 7.71 -3.85 7.26
C TYR A 40 9.06 -3.19 6.99
N GLN A 41 9.32 -1.99 7.53
CA GLN A 41 10.52 -1.22 7.19
C GLN A 41 11.44 -0.94 8.37
N ILE A 42 10.91 -0.96 9.60
CA ILE A 42 11.69 -0.63 10.80
C ILE A 42 12.06 -1.94 11.51
N LYS A 43 13.37 -2.20 11.60
CA LYS A 43 13.96 -3.25 12.45
C LYS A 43 14.36 -2.66 13.79
#